data_AF-A0A5C2RT88-F1
#
_entry.id   AF-A0A5C2RT88-F1
#
_cell.length_a   1.000
_cell.length_b   1.000
_cell.length_c   1.000
_cell.angle_alpha   90.00
_cell.angle_beta   90.00
_cell.angle_gamma   90.00
#
_symmetry.space_group_name_H-M   'P 1'
#
loop_
_entity.id
_entity.type
_entity.pdbx_description
1 polymer ?
#
loop_
_entity_poly.entity_id
_entity_poly.type
_entity_poly.pdbx_seq_one_letter_code
_entity_poly.pdbx_strand_id
1 'polypeptide(L)'
;MVALSFKTDSSPYRPLLSAPRSLSTKLIALFAVVSVVYFTHSFVPSDYKPDFPSFRFSSPRLRSTCPPKSYAAGEWVPKPPPTNRTDFNAESDVYDFLGFQGCASSREVYWHLAADKPALWDRFPGVSSWKWQTPSDCQVRDLDPTVLVKDLVEQGGWLLIGDSVTENHFFSLSCLLFPHVRATPDYVANPYFDRGWPQNLYLEPSSPLVKSISFPPGFDIETTPLVTFRRVDLLFEKPQLDVLYHSLHPDSPYVAANESIFSDEPAWNLSPQEYVKIFTSPLPQGNYATMVVSTGGHWTTTLFSGLKDTSMFKDGIENVVSFFSEAMEAWAREVQALLDNAEQAEWASRRPKIGRMRGRKMAPKQVVVRAYLPGHEDCHDHRTPWTTYTPGRWGWYNWNQIGDFNDAFEAVLESRKYPDIHFLPIDRPALLRPDGHSAGDCLHIMSGAGVLEGWTQYIWHYVTVEIPGRIR
;
A
#
# COMPACT_ATOMS: atom_id res chain seq x y z
N MET A 1 -32.36 82.72 -41.39
CA MET A 1 -31.71 81.94 -42.46
C MET A 1 -31.55 80.50 -41.98
N VAL A 2 -32.36 79.61 -42.56
CA VAL A 2 -32.04 78.25 -43.05
C VAL A 2 -31.45 77.15 -42.13
N ALA A 3 -32.26 76.07 -42.02
CA ALA A 3 -31.97 74.62 -42.05
C ALA A 3 -31.41 73.90 -40.82
N LEU A 4 -31.68 72.61 -40.58
CA LEU A 4 -32.78 71.64 -40.85
C LEU A 4 -32.34 70.31 -40.20
N SER A 5 -33.34 69.54 -39.78
CA SER A 5 -33.38 68.14 -39.30
C SER A 5 -32.32 67.14 -39.78
N PHE A 6 -32.03 66.12 -38.97
CA PHE A 6 -32.30 64.71 -39.31
C PHE A 6 -32.50 63.82 -38.07
N LYS A 7 -33.54 62.98 -38.16
CA LYS A 7 -34.02 61.98 -37.19
C LYS A 7 -33.49 60.62 -37.65
N THR A 8 -33.02 59.75 -36.75
CA THR A 8 -32.95 58.30 -37.00
C THR A 8 -33.45 57.55 -35.77
N ASP A 9 -34.58 56.86 -35.95
CA ASP A 9 -35.13 55.88 -35.02
C ASP A 9 -34.32 54.59 -35.12
N SER A 10 -33.79 54.11 -33.99
CA SER A 10 -33.25 52.74 -33.89
C SER A 10 -34.14 51.93 -32.93
N SER A 11 -34.87 50.97 -33.51
CA SER A 11 -35.59 49.96 -32.73
C SER A 11 -34.59 48.99 -32.07
N PRO A 12 -34.75 48.64 -30.79
CA PRO A 12 -33.91 47.63 -30.17
C PRO A 12 -34.33 46.22 -30.64
N TYR A 13 -33.33 45.45 -31.06
CA TYR A 13 -33.41 44.05 -31.41
C TYR A 13 -33.94 43.22 -30.22
N ARG A 14 -35.09 42.55 -30.35
CA ARG A 14 -35.57 41.57 -29.37
C ARG A 14 -35.02 40.17 -29.75
N PRO A 15 -34.31 39.46 -28.87
CA PRO A 15 -34.02 38.06 -29.08
C PRO A 15 -35.32 37.25 -28.98
N LEU A 16 -35.60 36.41 -30.00
CA LEU A 16 -36.81 35.59 -30.10
C LEU A 16 -36.87 34.40 -29.12
N LEU A 17 -35.88 34.24 -28.23
CA LEU A 17 -35.87 33.17 -27.22
C LEU A 17 -35.37 33.72 -25.88
N SER A 18 -36.30 34.22 -25.06
CA SER A 18 -36.04 34.50 -23.66
C SER A 18 -35.88 33.17 -22.89
N ALA A 19 -34.70 32.94 -22.30
CA ALA A 19 -34.51 31.85 -21.37
C ALA A 19 -35.51 31.98 -20.19
N PRO A 20 -36.32 30.95 -19.88
CA PRO A 20 -37.35 31.09 -18.87
C PRO A 20 -36.73 31.18 -17.47
N ARG A 21 -37.02 32.30 -16.78
CA ARG A 21 -36.48 32.64 -15.45
C ARG A 21 -37.20 31.99 -14.27
N SER A 22 -38.20 31.13 -14.50
CA SER A 22 -38.92 30.47 -13.40
C SER A 22 -38.61 28.97 -13.33
N LEU A 23 -38.39 28.47 -12.11
CA LEU A 23 -38.15 27.06 -11.79
C LEU A 23 -39.23 26.14 -12.38
N SER A 24 -40.48 26.64 -12.43
CA SER A 24 -41.62 25.92 -12.98
C SER A 24 -41.47 25.62 -14.48
N THR A 25 -40.94 26.55 -15.26
CA THR A 25 -40.77 26.36 -16.71
C THR A 25 -39.62 25.41 -17.02
N LYS A 26 -38.58 25.38 -16.17
CA LYS A 26 -37.48 24.40 -16.28
C LYS A 26 -37.96 22.98 -15.96
N LEU A 27 -38.82 22.83 -14.95
CA LEU A 27 -39.42 21.54 -14.62
C LEU A 27 -40.37 21.07 -15.72
N ILE A 28 -41.20 21.95 -16.28
CA ILE A 28 -42.08 21.60 -17.41
C ILE A 28 -41.26 21.20 -18.64
N ALA A 29 -40.18 21.93 -18.95
CA ALA A 29 -39.29 21.56 -20.05
C ALA A 29 -38.59 20.21 -19.81
N LEU A 30 -38.15 19.93 -18.58
CA LEU A 30 -37.58 18.64 -18.20
C LEU A 30 -38.60 17.51 -18.34
N PHE A 31 -39.83 17.70 -17.84
CA PHE A 31 -40.92 16.73 -17.97
C PHE A 31 -41.30 16.50 -19.44
N ALA A 32 -41.30 17.54 -20.27
CA ALA A 32 -41.56 17.41 -21.70
C ALA A 32 -40.45 16.59 -22.39
N VAL A 33 -39.17 16.85 -22.08
CA VAL A 33 -38.04 16.06 -22.62
C VAL A 33 -38.13 14.60 -22.17
N VAL A 34 -38.36 14.34 -20.88
CA VAL A 34 -38.49 12.98 -20.34
C VAL A 34 -39.69 12.26 -20.97
N SER A 35 -40.82 12.96 -21.16
CA SER A 35 -42.01 12.39 -21.79
C SER A 35 -41.76 12.05 -23.27
N VAL A 36 -41.06 12.90 -24.02
CA VAL A 36 -40.69 12.63 -25.42
C VAL A 36 -39.72 11.45 -25.50
N VAL A 37 -38.72 11.37 -24.63
CA VAL A 37 -37.78 10.24 -24.58
C VAL A 37 -38.49 8.94 -24.20
N TYR A 38 -39.41 8.98 -23.24
CA TYR A 38 -40.20 7.80 -22.85
C TYR A 38 -41.15 7.35 -23.98
N PHE A 39 -41.84 8.29 -24.62
CA PHE A 39 -42.76 7.99 -25.71
C PHE A 39 -41.99 7.44 -26.91
N THR A 40 -40.90 8.07 -27.32
CA THR A 40 -40.05 7.56 -28.42
C THR A 40 -39.47 6.19 -28.09
N HIS A 41 -39.01 5.94 -26.87
CA HIS A 41 -38.52 4.61 -26.46
C HIS A 41 -39.62 3.53 -26.46
N SER A 42 -40.89 3.91 -26.23
CA SER A 42 -42.03 2.98 -26.16
C SER A 42 -42.52 2.53 -27.54
N PHE A 43 -42.28 3.31 -28.60
CA PHE A 43 -42.72 3.02 -29.97
C PHE A 43 -41.60 2.56 -30.91
N VAL A 44 -40.35 2.48 -30.44
CA VAL A 44 -39.22 1.94 -31.22
C VAL A 44 -39.20 0.41 -31.11
N PRO A 45 -39.24 -0.33 -32.25
CA PRO A 45 -39.09 -1.79 -32.28
C PRO A 45 -37.81 -2.23 -31.55
N SER A 46 -37.83 -3.41 -30.92
CA SER A 46 -36.72 -3.96 -30.13
C SER A 46 -35.36 -3.87 -30.82
N ASP A 47 -35.35 -4.02 -32.13
CA ASP A 47 -34.14 -4.16 -32.95
C ASP A 47 -33.44 -2.82 -33.24
N TYR A 48 -34.09 -1.69 -32.89
CA TYR A 48 -33.55 -0.34 -33.04
C TYR A 48 -33.42 0.40 -31.70
N LYS A 49 -33.65 -0.27 -30.57
CA LYS A 49 -33.42 0.34 -29.25
C LYS A 49 -31.91 0.53 -29.07
N PRO A 50 -31.44 1.77 -28.85
CA PRO A 50 -30.06 1.98 -28.42
C PRO A 50 -29.86 1.19 -27.14
N ASP A 51 -28.78 0.40 -27.09
CA ASP A 51 -28.36 -0.30 -25.87
C ASP A 51 -27.89 0.78 -24.89
N PHE A 52 -28.85 1.37 -24.17
CA PHE A 52 -28.53 2.31 -23.11
C PHE A 52 -27.80 1.49 -22.06
N PRO A 53 -26.53 1.79 -21.75
CA PRO A 53 -25.85 1.12 -20.67
C PRO A 53 -26.76 1.27 -19.46
N SER A 54 -27.24 0.14 -18.95
CA SER A 54 -28.02 0.06 -17.73
C SER A 54 -27.42 1.08 -16.77
N PHE A 55 -28.23 2.05 -16.35
CA PHE A 55 -27.88 2.94 -15.26
C PHE A 55 -27.65 2.03 -14.06
N ARG A 56 -26.43 1.51 -13.93
CA ARG A 56 -25.90 0.97 -12.69
C ARG A 56 -25.92 2.18 -11.79
N PHE A 57 -27.01 2.31 -11.02
CA PHE A 57 -27.00 3.11 -9.83
C PHE A 57 -25.70 2.75 -9.13
N SER A 58 -24.80 3.73 -9.02
CA SER A 58 -23.54 3.60 -8.33
C SER A 58 -23.80 2.82 -7.05
N SER A 59 -23.04 1.76 -6.81
CA SER A 59 -23.09 1.03 -5.54
C SER A 59 -23.19 2.07 -4.42
N PRO A 60 -24.09 1.88 -3.43
CA PRO A 60 -24.27 2.84 -2.36
C PRO A 60 -22.89 3.21 -1.83
N ARG A 61 -22.58 4.52 -1.78
CA ARG A 61 -21.26 5.01 -1.34
C ARG A 61 -20.91 4.27 -0.05
N LEU A 62 -19.89 3.41 -0.10
CA LEU A 62 -19.36 2.80 1.11
C LEU A 62 -18.88 3.96 1.96
N ARG A 63 -19.52 4.17 3.11
CA ARG A 63 -19.02 5.13 4.09
C ARG A 63 -17.74 4.56 4.66
N SER A 64 -16.74 5.40 4.86
CA SER A 64 -15.55 5.05 5.66
C SER A 64 -16.01 4.40 6.97
N THR A 65 -15.48 3.22 7.26
CA THR A 65 -15.94 2.33 8.35
C THR A 65 -14.88 2.10 9.39
N CYS A 66 -13.61 2.27 9.05
CA CYS A 66 -12.50 2.10 9.97
C CYS A 66 -11.25 2.86 9.49
N PRO A 67 -11.01 4.08 9.99
CA PRO A 67 -9.77 4.80 9.77
C PRO A 67 -8.55 4.08 10.41
N PRO A 68 -7.31 4.36 9.96
CA PRO A 68 -6.11 3.65 10.44
C PRO A 68 -5.92 3.68 11.95
N LYS A 69 -6.13 4.85 12.58
CA LYS A 69 -6.03 4.99 14.04
C LYS A 69 -7.08 4.17 14.78
N SER A 70 -8.28 4.00 14.22
CA SER A 70 -9.34 3.16 14.80
C SER A 70 -9.01 1.67 14.68
N TYR A 71 -8.44 1.23 13.56
CA TYR A 71 -7.93 -0.15 13.43
C TYR A 71 -6.83 -0.43 14.45
N ALA A 72 -5.89 0.51 14.57
CA ALA A 72 -4.79 0.41 15.50
C ALA A 72 -5.23 0.47 16.97
N ALA A 73 -6.42 1.00 17.30
CA ALA A 73 -6.93 1.02 18.67
C ALA A 73 -7.47 -0.33 19.17
N GLY A 74 -7.38 -1.39 18.37
CA GLY A 74 -7.81 -2.74 18.73
C GLY A 74 -6.94 -3.43 19.79
N GLU A 75 -7.25 -4.70 20.01
CA GLU A 75 -6.56 -5.58 20.96
C GLU A 75 -6.45 -7.01 20.44
N TRP A 76 -5.50 -7.77 20.98
CA TRP A 76 -5.39 -9.19 20.71
C TRP A 76 -6.33 -9.97 21.60
N VAL A 77 -7.24 -10.72 20.99
CA VAL A 77 -8.13 -11.65 21.71
C VAL A 77 -7.82 -13.10 21.36
N PRO A 78 -8.01 -14.04 22.29
CA PRO A 78 -7.86 -15.46 22.01
C PRO A 78 -8.82 -15.90 20.90
N LYS A 79 -8.33 -16.78 20.01
CA LYS A 79 -9.15 -17.56 19.07
C LYS A 79 -8.79 -19.04 19.19
N PRO A 80 -9.66 -19.96 18.77
CA PRO A 80 -9.29 -21.37 18.67
C PRO A 80 -8.06 -21.57 17.77
N PRO A 81 -7.17 -22.53 18.11
CA PRO A 81 -6.03 -22.85 17.25
C PRO A 81 -6.52 -23.37 15.88
N PRO A 82 -5.74 -23.20 14.81
CA PRO A 82 -6.10 -23.72 13.49
C PRO A 82 -6.22 -25.25 13.44
N THR A 83 -5.56 -25.96 14.34
CA THR A 83 -5.53 -27.42 14.42
C THR A 83 -5.73 -27.93 15.84
N ASN A 84 -6.25 -29.15 15.97
CA ASN A 84 -6.33 -29.89 17.24
C ASN A 84 -5.08 -30.74 17.52
N ARG A 85 -4.10 -30.75 16.60
CA ARG A 85 -2.83 -31.44 16.80
C ARG A 85 -2.06 -30.79 17.96
N THR A 86 -1.38 -31.63 18.73
CA THR A 86 -0.53 -31.20 19.85
C THR A 86 0.94 -31.56 19.64
N ASP A 87 1.22 -32.35 18.61
CA ASP A 87 2.52 -32.91 18.31
C ASP A 87 3.15 -32.21 17.10
N PHE A 88 4.09 -31.31 17.37
CA PHE A 88 4.93 -30.65 16.37
C PHE A 88 6.24 -31.45 16.27
N ASN A 89 6.36 -32.31 15.26
CA ASN A 89 7.45 -33.28 15.13
C ASN A 89 8.40 -32.97 13.96
N ALA A 90 7.94 -32.20 12.97
CA ALA A 90 8.71 -31.80 11.80
C ALA A 90 8.39 -30.36 11.39
N GLU A 91 9.33 -29.67 10.74
CA GLU A 91 9.13 -28.28 10.30
C GLU A 91 7.89 -28.10 9.40
N SER A 92 7.57 -29.11 8.58
CA SER A 92 6.40 -29.12 7.71
C SER A 92 5.05 -29.12 8.46
N ASP A 93 5.03 -29.54 9.73
CA ASP A 93 3.81 -29.49 10.55
C ASP A 93 3.30 -28.05 10.74
N VAL A 94 4.19 -27.06 10.60
CA VAL A 94 3.89 -25.65 10.82
C VAL A 94 2.68 -25.15 10.03
N TYR A 95 2.45 -25.70 8.82
CA TYR A 95 1.31 -25.32 7.99
C TYR A 95 -0.03 -25.61 8.67
N ASP A 96 -0.18 -26.78 9.29
CA ASP A 96 -1.38 -27.15 10.06
C ASP A 96 -1.55 -26.24 11.28
N PHE A 97 -0.45 -25.95 11.99
CA PHE A 97 -0.46 -25.14 13.20
C PHE A 97 -0.73 -23.65 12.94
N LEU A 98 -0.44 -23.16 11.74
CA LEU A 98 -0.70 -21.79 11.32
C LEU A 98 -1.99 -21.64 10.51
N GLY A 99 -2.58 -22.75 10.05
CA GLY A 99 -3.77 -22.73 9.19
C GLY A 99 -3.46 -22.35 7.74
N PHE A 100 -2.25 -22.63 7.27
CA PHE A 100 -1.84 -22.43 5.88
C PHE A 100 -1.87 -23.74 5.10
N GLN A 101 -2.15 -23.66 3.80
CA GLN A 101 -2.05 -24.82 2.90
C GLN A 101 -0.62 -25.01 2.35
N GLY A 102 0.21 -23.97 2.45
CA GLY A 102 1.55 -23.88 1.86
C GLY A 102 1.94 -22.41 1.69
N CYS A 103 3.10 -22.17 1.09
CA CYS A 103 3.53 -20.83 0.68
C CYS A 103 4.11 -20.89 -0.73
N ALA A 104 3.84 -19.86 -1.54
CA ALA A 104 4.38 -19.80 -2.90
C ALA A 104 5.86 -19.38 -2.93
N SER A 105 6.31 -18.51 -2.00
CA SER A 105 7.72 -18.12 -1.91
C SER A 105 8.56 -19.27 -1.36
N SER A 106 9.71 -19.54 -1.98
CA SER A 106 10.66 -20.57 -1.53
C SER A 106 11.85 -20.01 -0.74
N ARG A 107 11.86 -18.69 -0.47
CA ARG A 107 12.94 -18.05 0.31
C ARG A 107 12.75 -18.32 1.80
N GLU A 108 13.77 -18.90 2.46
CA GLU A 108 13.87 -18.99 3.92
C GLU A 108 12.55 -19.45 4.60
N VAL A 109 11.85 -20.41 3.99
CA VAL A 109 10.44 -20.76 4.31
C VAL A 109 10.23 -21.03 5.79
N TYR A 110 11.00 -21.95 6.36
CA TYR A 110 10.82 -22.35 7.75
C TYR A 110 11.30 -21.29 8.75
N TRP A 111 12.19 -20.38 8.35
CA TRP A 111 12.58 -19.23 9.16
C TRP A 111 11.45 -18.22 9.27
N HIS A 112 10.81 -17.87 8.14
CA HIS A 112 9.63 -17.00 8.14
C HIS A 112 8.41 -17.60 8.86
N LEU A 113 8.34 -18.93 8.95
CA LEU A 113 7.30 -19.65 9.70
C LEU A 113 7.73 -20.00 11.13
N ALA A 114 8.94 -19.59 11.55
CA ALA A 114 9.55 -19.87 12.86
C ALA A 114 9.61 -21.35 13.26
N ALA A 115 9.73 -22.23 12.27
CA ALA A 115 9.79 -23.68 12.43
C ALA A 115 11.23 -24.23 12.36
N ASP A 116 12.21 -23.42 11.98
CA ASP A 116 13.63 -23.79 11.77
C ASP A 116 14.42 -24.07 13.07
N LYS A 117 13.82 -23.85 14.25
CA LYS A 117 14.43 -24.15 15.55
C LYS A 117 13.52 -25.05 16.42
N PRO A 118 13.83 -26.35 16.53
CA PRO A 118 13.05 -27.29 17.34
C PRO A 118 12.89 -26.89 18.81
N ALA A 119 13.89 -26.20 19.38
CA ALA A 119 13.84 -25.71 20.76
C ALA A 119 12.73 -24.68 21.04
N LEU A 120 12.10 -24.11 19.99
CA LEU A 120 11.06 -23.09 20.09
C LEU A 120 9.69 -23.59 19.56
N TRP A 121 9.54 -24.89 19.30
CA TRP A 121 8.29 -25.49 18.84
C TRP A 121 7.20 -25.53 19.94
N ASP A 122 7.59 -25.39 21.21
CA ASP A 122 6.68 -25.29 22.36
C ASP A 122 5.73 -24.07 22.30
N ARG A 123 6.03 -23.09 21.43
CA ARG A 123 5.18 -21.92 21.18
C ARG A 123 3.90 -22.26 20.40
N PHE A 124 3.86 -23.39 19.70
CA PHE A 124 2.71 -23.81 18.90
C PHE A 124 1.73 -24.67 19.72
N PRO A 125 0.40 -24.55 19.49
CA PRO A 125 -0.29 -23.59 18.62
C PRO A 125 -0.52 -22.21 19.27
N GLY A 126 0.01 -21.98 20.48
CA GLY A 126 -0.28 -20.77 21.27
C GLY A 126 -0.06 -19.47 20.50
N VAL A 127 1.05 -19.36 19.77
CA VAL A 127 1.41 -18.17 18.98
C VAL A 127 0.43 -17.85 17.84
N SER A 128 -0.26 -18.86 17.28
CA SER A 128 -1.25 -18.69 16.21
C SER A 128 -2.69 -18.60 16.72
N SER A 129 -2.89 -18.64 18.03
CA SER A 129 -4.21 -18.68 18.68
C SER A 129 -4.75 -17.30 19.07
N TRP A 130 -4.37 -16.27 18.30
CA TRP A 130 -4.76 -14.88 18.54
C TRP A 130 -5.40 -14.24 17.30
N LYS A 131 -6.36 -13.34 17.51
CA LYS A 131 -6.97 -12.51 16.47
C LYS A 131 -6.93 -11.05 16.91
N TRP A 132 -6.60 -10.15 15.99
CA TRP A 132 -6.76 -8.72 16.23
C TRP A 132 -8.25 -8.37 16.19
N GLN A 133 -8.77 -7.87 17.29
CA GLN A 133 -10.14 -7.39 17.40
C GLN A 133 -10.14 -5.87 17.37
N THR A 134 -10.85 -5.32 16.39
CA THR A 134 -11.03 -3.87 16.28
C THR A 134 -12.13 -3.37 17.24
N PRO A 135 -12.11 -2.07 17.60
CA PRO A 135 -13.20 -1.44 18.33
C PRO A 135 -14.55 -1.60 17.62
N SER A 136 -15.65 -1.54 18.37
CA SER A 136 -17.01 -1.81 17.84
C SER A 136 -17.47 -0.85 16.74
N ASP A 137 -16.91 0.35 16.69
CA ASP A 137 -17.17 1.39 15.68
C ASP A 137 -16.25 1.28 14.45
N CYS A 138 -15.27 0.36 14.47
CA CYS A 138 -14.39 0.05 13.35
C CYS A 138 -14.73 -1.33 12.78
N GLN A 139 -15.29 -1.35 11.57
CA GLN A 139 -15.54 -2.59 10.84
C GLN A 139 -14.52 -2.75 9.71
N VAL A 140 -13.72 -3.81 9.79
CA VAL A 140 -12.78 -4.20 8.74
C VAL A 140 -13.33 -5.45 8.05
N ARG A 141 -13.26 -5.47 6.72
CA ARG A 141 -13.68 -6.64 5.93
C ARG A 141 -12.89 -7.87 6.33
N ASP A 142 -13.54 -9.03 6.37
CA ASP A 142 -12.84 -10.31 6.59
C ASP A 142 -11.83 -10.58 5.46
N LEU A 143 -10.71 -11.21 5.82
CA LEU A 143 -9.68 -11.59 4.87
C LEU A 143 -10.11 -12.86 4.12
N ASP A 144 -10.47 -12.70 2.85
CA ASP A 144 -10.74 -13.80 1.93
C ASP A 144 -9.66 -13.81 0.83
N PRO A 145 -8.75 -14.81 0.84
CA PRO A 145 -7.68 -14.91 -0.16
C PRO A 145 -8.18 -14.96 -1.61
N THR A 146 -9.32 -15.60 -1.87
CA THR A 146 -9.88 -15.71 -3.22
C THR A 146 -10.34 -14.35 -3.73
N VAL A 147 -11.01 -13.57 -2.88
CA VAL A 147 -11.45 -12.22 -3.25
C VAL A 147 -10.25 -11.28 -3.37
N LEU A 148 -9.24 -11.42 -2.51
CA LEU A 148 -8.00 -10.64 -2.60
C LEU A 148 -7.25 -10.92 -3.92
N VAL A 149 -7.06 -12.18 -4.33
CA VAL A 149 -6.45 -12.52 -5.63
C VAL A 149 -7.24 -11.89 -6.78
N LYS A 150 -8.57 -11.98 -6.73
CA LYS A 150 -9.44 -11.38 -7.74
C LYS A 150 -9.25 -9.86 -7.80
N ASP A 151 -9.21 -9.18 -6.66
CA ASP A 151 -8.99 -7.73 -6.59
C ASP A 151 -7.59 -7.34 -7.09
N LEU A 152 -6.54 -8.10 -6.78
CA LEU A 152 -5.18 -7.86 -7.29
C LEU A 152 -5.10 -7.95 -8.82
N VAL A 153 -5.92 -8.80 -9.45
CA VAL A 153 -6.01 -8.85 -10.93
C VAL A 153 -6.90 -7.74 -11.48
N GLU A 154 -8.12 -7.59 -10.96
CA GLU A 154 -9.14 -6.74 -11.56
C GLU A 154 -8.92 -5.26 -11.25
N GLN A 155 -8.51 -4.95 -10.02
CA GLN A 155 -8.33 -3.58 -9.51
C GLN A 155 -6.87 -3.15 -9.52
N GLY A 156 -5.95 -4.10 -9.53
CA GLY A 156 -4.53 -3.87 -9.73
C GLY A 156 -3.68 -4.38 -8.58
N GLY A 157 -2.47 -4.80 -8.93
CA GLY A 157 -1.53 -5.45 -8.04
C GLY A 157 -0.86 -4.51 -7.04
N TRP A 158 -0.03 -5.08 -6.17
CA TRP A 158 0.72 -4.34 -5.16
C TRP A 158 2.23 -4.33 -5.44
N LEU A 159 2.87 -3.18 -5.25
CA LEU A 159 4.32 -3.05 -5.23
C LEU A 159 4.76 -2.75 -3.79
N LEU A 160 5.50 -3.65 -3.17
CA LEU A 160 6.02 -3.55 -1.82
C LEU A 160 7.46 -3.03 -1.87
N ILE A 161 7.70 -1.89 -1.22
CA ILE A 161 8.99 -1.18 -1.17
C ILE A 161 9.40 -1.04 0.30
N GLY A 162 10.59 -1.54 0.65
CA GLY A 162 11.13 -1.43 2.01
C GLY A 162 12.23 -2.43 2.26
N ASP A 163 12.56 -2.69 3.52
CA ASP A 163 13.63 -3.62 3.91
C ASP A 163 13.12 -5.05 4.15
N SER A 164 13.85 -5.83 4.96
CA SER A 164 13.52 -7.21 5.28
C SER A 164 12.21 -7.39 6.07
N VAL A 165 11.72 -6.36 6.78
CA VAL A 165 10.38 -6.42 7.41
C VAL A 165 9.28 -6.33 6.35
N THR A 166 9.55 -5.65 5.24
CA THR A 166 8.66 -5.64 4.07
C THR A 166 8.77 -6.93 3.25
N GLU A 167 9.97 -7.53 3.15
CA GLU A 167 10.15 -8.90 2.61
C GLU A 167 9.32 -9.92 3.40
N ASN A 168 9.31 -9.78 4.72
CA ASN A 168 8.53 -10.64 5.61
C ASN A 168 7.02 -10.52 5.34
N HIS A 169 6.51 -9.32 5.06
CA HIS A 169 5.12 -9.10 4.64
C HIS A 169 4.83 -9.74 3.26
N PHE A 170 5.75 -9.62 2.30
CA PHE A 170 5.66 -10.32 1.01
C PHE A 170 5.58 -11.84 1.17
N PHE A 171 6.41 -12.41 2.05
CA PHE A 171 6.38 -13.85 2.34
C PHE A 171 5.02 -14.28 2.89
N SER A 172 4.46 -13.55 3.88
CA SER A 172 3.12 -13.84 4.43
C SER A 172 2.03 -13.80 3.35
N LEU A 173 2.07 -12.82 2.43
CA LEU A 173 1.18 -12.79 1.26
C LEU A 173 1.29 -14.07 0.42
N SER A 174 2.51 -14.60 0.24
CA SER A 174 2.72 -15.83 -0.53
C SER A 174 2.07 -17.07 0.12
N CYS A 175 1.94 -17.08 1.45
CA CYS A 175 1.24 -18.14 2.20
C CYS A 175 -0.28 -17.94 2.17
N LEU A 176 -0.73 -16.70 2.42
CA LEU A 176 -2.15 -16.33 2.39
C LEU A 176 -2.82 -16.66 1.06
N LEU A 177 -2.13 -16.40 -0.04
CA LEU A 177 -2.69 -16.51 -1.39
C LEU A 177 -2.47 -17.91 -2.02
N PHE A 178 -1.74 -18.80 -1.36
CA PHE A 178 -1.53 -20.18 -1.83
C PHE A 178 -2.86 -20.99 -1.75
N PRO A 179 -3.20 -21.84 -2.74
CA PRO A 179 -2.42 -22.24 -3.92
C PRO A 179 -2.72 -21.42 -5.19
N HIS A 180 -3.35 -20.26 -5.06
CA HIS A 180 -3.80 -19.47 -6.21
C HIS A 180 -2.70 -18.63 -6.86
N VAL A 181 -1.51 -18.60 -6.27
CA VAL A 181 -0.36 -17.85 -6.77
C VAL A 181 0.90 -18.72 -6.81
N ARG A 182 1.81 -18.35 -7.71
CA ARG A 182 3.18 -18.88 -7.80
C ARG A 182 4.19 -17.76 -7.62
N ALA A 183 5.34 -18.03 -7.00
CA ALA A 183 6.37 -17.03 -6.76
C ALA A 183 7.57 -17.17 -7.70
N THR A 184 8.27 -16.06 -7.93
CA THR A 184 9.63 -16.04 -8.49
C THR A 184 10.52 -15.08 -7.70
N PRO A 185 11.85 -15.29 -7.71
CA PRO A 185 12.53 -16.48 -8.23
C PRO A 185 12.27 -17.70 -7.34
N ASP A 186 12.56 -18.88 -7.87
CA ASP A 186 12.69 -20.07 -7.03
C ASP A 186 14.09 -20.06 -6.41
N TYR A 187 14.18 -19.73 -5.12
CA TYR A 187 15.42 -19.65 -4.35
C TYR A 187 16.03 -21.02 -4.03
N VAL A 188 15.24 -22.10 -4.10
CA VAL A 188 15.77 -23.47 -3.95
C VAL A 188 16.51 -23.87 -5.23
N ALA A 189 15.91 -23.61 -6.39
CA ALA A 189 16.55 -23.86 -7.67
C ALA A 189 17.66 -22.85 -8.01
N ASN A 190 17.56 -21.61 -7.51
CA ASN A 190 18.43 -20.49 -7.86
C ASN A 190 18.95 -19.75 -6.60
N PRO A 191 19.83 -20.38 -5.80
CA PRO A 191 20.28 -19.81 -4.52
C PRO A 191 21.22 -18.61 -4.65
N TYR A 192 21.60 -18.23 -5.87
CA TYR A 192 22.53 -17.13 -6.16
C TYR A 192 21.86 -15.75 -6.22
N PHE A 193 20.53 -15.67 -6.20
CA PHE A 193 19.83 -14.38 -6.13
C PHE A 193 20.03 -13.74 -4.74
N ASP A 194 20.51 -12.50 -4.73
CA ASP A 194 20.76 -11.77 -3.50
C ASP A 194 19.46 -11.23 -2.86
N ARG A 195 19.58 -10.38 -1.83
CA ARG A 195 18.43 -9.74 -1.17
C ARG A 195 17.86 -8.53 -1.95
N GLY A 196 18.56 -8.05 -2.99
CA GLY A 196 18.12 -6.93 -3.84
C GLY A 196 17.30 -7.36 -5.05
N TRP A 197 17.32 -8.64 -5.40
CA TRP A 197 16.58 -9.19 -6.54
C TRP A 197 15.06 -9.09 -6.34
N PRO A 198 14.28 -8.71 -7.37
CA PRO A 198 12.82 -8.64 -7.27
C PRO A 198 12.21 -10.00 -6.94
N GLN A 199 11.24 -10.00 -6.03
CA GLN A 199 10.38 -11.14 -5.75
C GLN A 199 8.98 -10.84 -6.26
N ASN A 200 8.35 -11.79 -6.94
CA ASN A 200 7.05 -11.59 -7.58
C ASN A 200 6.10 -12.72 -7.21
N LEU A 201 4.82 -12.42 -7.05
CA LEU A 201 3.71 -13.38 -7.06
C LEU A 201 2.93 -13.19 -8.36
N TYR A 202 2.70 -14.29 -9.08
CA TYR A 202 1.88 -14.35 -10.28
C TYR A 202 0.64 -15.18 -10.00
N LEU A 203 -0.43 -14.95 -10.78
CA LEU A 203 -1.59 -15.82 -10.77
C LEU A 203 -1.16 -17.22 -11.24
N GLU A 204 -1.53 -18.25 -10.48
CA GLU A 204 -1.29 -19.63 -10.87
C GLU A 204 -2.23 -20.00 -12.05
N PRO A 205 -1.71 -20.39 -13.23
CA PRO A 205 -2.55 -20.71 -14.40
C PRO A 205 -3.56 -21.84 -14.15
N SER A 206 -3.21 -22.78 -13.26
CA SER A 206 -4.10 -23.88 -12.87
C SER A 206 -5.14 -23.50 -11.80
N SER A 207 -5.07 -22.27 -11.26
CA SER A 207 -6.00 -21.80 -10.23
C SER A 207 -7.44 -21.83 -10.72
N PRO A 208 -8.40 -22.36 -9.93
CA PRO A 208 -9.82 -22.36 -10.32
C PRO A 208 -10.38 -20.94 -10.48
N LEU A 209 -9.73 -19.93 -9.91
CA LEU A 209 -10.15 -18.53 -9.96
C LEU A 209 -10.05 -17.93 -11.36
N VAL A 210 -9.18 -18.47 -12.22
CA VAL A 210 -8.98 -17.99 -13.61
C VAL A 210 -10.31 -17.88 -14.37
N LYS A 211 -11.26 -18.79 -14.11
CA LYS A 211 -12.58 -18.79 -14.78
C LYS A 211 -13.54 -17.72 -14.29
N SER A 212 -13.26 -17.10 -13.14
CA SER A 212 -14.15 -16.16 -12.44
C SER A 212 -13.62 -14.71 -12.42
N ILE A 213 -12.39 -14.51 -12.86
CA ILE A 213 -11.68 -13.23 -12.89
C ILE A 213 -11.97 -12.52 -14.22
N SER A 214 -12.29 -11.23 -14.14
CA SER A 214 -12.46 -10.33 -15.28
C SER A 214 -11.13 -9.66 -15.62
N PHE A 215 -10.31 -10.35 -16.42
CA PHE A 215 -8.98 -9.87 -16.78
C PHE A 215 -9.03 -8.51 -17.51
N PRO A 216 -8.20 -7.52 -17.10
CA PRO A 216 -8.08 -6.29 -17.85
C PRO A 216 -7.42 -6.56 -19.23
N PRO A 217 -7.77 -5.80 -20.29
CA PRO A 217 -7.17 -6.00 -21.61
C PRO A 217 -5.64 -5.89 -21.56
N GLY A 218 -4.94 -6.91 -22.07
CA GLY A 218 -3.48 -6.99 -22.04
C GLY A 218 -2.89 -7.66 -20.81
N PHE A 219 -3.72 -8.12 -19.86
CA PHE A 219 -3.26 -8.96 -18.76
C PHE A 219 -2.77 -10.32 -19.29
N ASP A 220 -1.60 -10.73 -18.83
CA ASP A 220 -0.99 -12.01 -19.16
C ASP A 220 -0.73 -12.77 -17.85
N ILE A 221 -1.36 -13.93 -17.70
CA ILE A 221 -1.25 -14.76 -16.49
C ILE A 221 0.20 -15.17 -16.24
N GLU A 222 1.00 -15.36 -17.30
CA GLU A 222 2.37 -15.85 -17.15
C GLU A 222 3.35 -14.77 -16.72
N THR A 223 3.09 -13.52 -17.12
CA THR A 223 4.08 -12.44 -17.05
C THR A 223 3.64 -11.23 -16.24
N THR A 224 2.34 -11.04 -15.97
CA THR A 224 1.85 -9.91 -15.19
C THR A 224 1.89 -10.21 -13.68
N PRO A 225 2.73 -9.52 -12.89
CA PRO A 225 2.80 -9.73 -11.46
C PRO A 225 1.56 -9.17 -10.74
N LEU A 226 1.09 -9.91 -9.74
CA LEU A 226 0.05 -9.48 -8.80
C LEU A 226 0.65 -8.72 -7.62
N VAL A 227 1.78 -9.19 -7.12
CA VAL A 227 2.49 -8.58 -6.00
C VAL A 227 3.97 -8.64 -6.31
N THR A 228 4.68 -7.54 -6.10
CA THR A 228 6.14 -7.50 -6.26
C THR A 228 6.77 -6.87 -5.05
N PHE A 229 7.85 -7.46 -4.55
CA PHE A 229 8.71 -6.86 -3.54
C PHE A 229 10.03 -6.40 -4.16
N ARG A 230 10.42 -5.17 -3.82
CA ARG A 230 11.77 -4.65 -4.04
C ARG A 230 12.35 -4.19 -2.71
N ARG A 231 13.56 -4.66 -2.41
CA ARG A 231 14.32 -4.19 -1.26
C ARG A 231 14.84 -2.77 -1.51
N VAL A 232 14.37 -1.83 -0.70
CA VAL A 232 14.74 -0.41 -0.72
C VAL A 232 14.73 0.09 0.73
N ASP A 233 15.86 -0.08 1.41
CA ASP A 233 15.97 0.09 2.86
C ASP A 233 15.73 1.55 3.29
N LEU A 234 16.20 2.53 2.51
CA LEU A 234 16.19 3.97 2.83
C LEU A 234 15.23 4.80 1.96
N LEU A 235 14.48 4.16 1.05
CA LEU A 235 13.64 4.79 0.01
C LEU A 235 14.37 5.66 -1.03
N PHE A 236 15.67 5.86 -0.84
CA PHE A 236 16.59 6.57 -1.73
C PHE A 236 17.91 5.80 -1.85
N GLU A 237 18.65 6.06 -2.91
CA GLU A 237 20.06 5.67 -2.95
C GLU A 237 20.89 6.54 -1.99
N LYS A 238 21.93 5.96 -1.37
CA LYS A 238 22.82 6.70 -0.46
C LYS A 238 23.35 8.01 -1.08
N PRO A 239 23.83 8.05 -2.34
CA PRO A 239 24.30 9.30 -2.94
C PRO A 239 23.22 10.38 -3.06
N GLN A 240 21.95 10.01 -3.21
CA GLN A 240 20.85 10.98 -3.25
C GLN A 240 20.63 11.61 -1.87
N LEU A 241 20.73 10.81 -0.80
CA LEU A 241 20.63 11.30 0.57
C LEU A 241 21.84 12.17 0.96
N ASP A 242 23.05 11.82 0.53
CA ASP A 242 24.23 12.67 0.72
C ASP A 242 24.01 14.05 0.08
N VAL A 243 23.62 14.09 -1.20
CA VAL A 243 23.35 15.33 -1.93
C VAL A 243 22.24 16.14 -1.26
N LEU A 244 21.17 15.47 -0.81
CA LEU A 244 20.08 16.12 -0.11
C LEU A 244 20.57 16.75 1.20
N TYR A 245 21.30 16.01 2.03
CA TYR A 245 21.84 16.51 3.29
C TYR A 245 22.77 17.70 3.07
N HIS A 246 23.71 17.60 2.12
CA HIS A 246 24.63 18.69 1.76
C HIS A 246 23.90 19.95 1.31
N SER A 247 22.77 19.81 0.60
CA SER A 247 21.97 20.95 0.14
C SER A 247 21.19 21.64 1.27
N LEU A 248 20.74 20.88 2.28
CA LEU A 248 19.93 21.38 3.39
C LEU A 248 20.78 21.92 4.54
N HIS A 249 21.97 21.35 4.74
CA HIS A 249 22.86 21.65 5.86
C HIS A 249 24.26 22.11 5.39
N PRO A 250 24.37 23.19 4.60
CA PRO A 250 25.65 23.65 4.06
C PRO A 250 26.68 24.04 5.15
N ASP A 251 26.20 24.37 6.35
CA ASP A 251 27.03 24.75 7.50
C ASP A 251 27.52 23.55 8.32
N SER A 252 27.12 22.31 7.97
CA SER A 252 27.59 21.11 8.65
C SER A 252 29.09 20.89 8.45
N PRO A 253 29.87 20.56 9.50
CA PRO A 253 31.29 20.23 9.38
C PRO A 253 31.59 19.13 8.35
N TYR A 254 30.70 18.14 8.23
CA TYR A 254 30.80 17.04 7.26
C TYR A 254 30.66 17.52 5.82
N VAL A 255 29.75 18.48 5.60
CA VAL A 255 29.52 19.09 4.29
C VAL A 255 30.71 19.98 3.92
N ALA A 256 31.24 20.74 4.88
CA ALA A 256 32.45 21.54 4.68
C ALA A 256 33.68 20.69 4.35
N ALA A 257 33.78 19.48 4.91
CA ALA A 257 34.81 18.49 4.58
C ALA A 257 34.53 17.72 3.27
N ASN A 258 33.36 17.90 2.67
CA ASN A 258 32.88 17.15 1.51
C ASN A 258 32.91 15.62 1.73
N GLU A 259 32.52 15.19 2.93
CA GLU A 259 32.45 13.78 3.33
C GLU A 259 31.02 13.24 3.18
N SER A 260 30.91 11.92 2.98
CA SER A 260 29.62 11.23 2.99
C SER A 260 29.10 11.12 4.43
N ILE A 261 27.79 11.23 4.61
CA ILE A 261 27.15 10.97 5.91
C ILE A 261 27.03 9.47 6.21
N PHE A 262 27.37 8.61 5.25
CA PHE A 262 27.23 7.16 5.36
C PHE A 262 28.51 6.44 5.75
N SER A 263 28.34 5.33 6.47
CA SER A 263 29.37 4.32 6.64
C SER A 263 29.34 3.26 5.53
N ASP A 264 30.29 2.33 5.60
CA ASP A 264 30.40 1.15 4.72
C ASP A 264 29.33 0.07 5.00
N GLU A 265 28.45 0.26 5.99
CA GLU A 265 27.37 -0.69 6.29
C GLU A 265 26.48 -0.90 5.04
N PRO A 266 26.25 -2.15 4.60
CA PRO A 266 25.50 -2.41 3.38
C PRO A 266 24.02 -2.05 3.53
N ALA A 267 23.47 -1.46 2.48
CA ALA A 267 22.03 -1.23 2.33
C ALA A 267 21.65 -1.42 0.86
N TRP A 268 20.48 -2.00 0.61
CA TRP A 268 19.94 -2.19 -0.73
C TRP A 268 18.94 -1.09 -1.02
N ASN A 269 19.20 -0.31 -2.07
CA ASN A 269 18.42 0.86 -2.39
C ASN A 269 18.20 1.01 -3.90
N LEU A 270 17.14 1.73 -4.23
CA LEU A 270 16.78 2.19 -5.56
C LEU A 270 16.25 3.62 -5.42
N SER A 271 16.44 4.43 -6.44
CA SER A 271 15.90 5.78 -6.46
C SER A 271 14.37 5.78 -6.61
N PRO A 272 13.68 6.83 -6.15
CA PRO A 272 12.25 6.96 -6.39
C PRO A 272 11.84 6.93 -7.86
N GLN A 273 12.66 7.45 -8.76
CA GLN A 273 12.43 7.34 -10.20
C GLN A 273 12.33 5.88 -10.66
N GLU A 274 13.23 5.00 -10.18
CA GLU A 274 13.28 3.61 -10.63
C GLU A 274 12.10 2.78 -10.13
N TYR A 275 11.76 2.85 -8.84
CA TYR A 275 10.63 2.05 -8.34
C TYR A 275 9.25 2.65 -8.70
N VAL A 276 9.12 3.97 -8.87
CA VAL A 276 7.86 4.56 -9.40
C VAL A 276 7.67 4.19 -10.87
N LYS A 277 8.76 4.04 -11.65
CA LYS A 277 8.68 3.48 -13.01
C LYS A 277 8.20 2.03 -13.02
N ILE A 278 8.61 1.20 -12.06
CA ILE A 278 8.04 -0.15 -11.87
C ILE A 278 6.54 -0.03 -11.55
N PHE A 279 6.17 0.83 -10.59
CA PHE A 279 4.79 1.01 -10.14
C PHE A 279 3.83 1.48 -11.26
N THR A 280 4.34 2.30 -12.18
CA THR A 280 3.58 2.90 -13.28
C THR A 280 3.74 2.12 -14.59
N SER A 281 4.41 0.98 -14.57
CA SER A 281 4.57 0.12 -15.75
C SER A 281 3.21 -0.32 -16.31
N PRO A 282 3.03 -0.32 -17.64
CA PRO A 282 1.79 -0.74 -18.27
C PRO A 282 1.67 -2.28 -18.28
N LEU A 283 0.47 -2.77 -18.59
CA LEU A 283 0.26 -4.18 -18.91
C LEU A 283 1.04 -4.58 -20.19
N PRO A 284 1.62 -5.79 -20.26
CA PRO A 284 1.62 -6.84 -19.22
C PRO A 284 2.73 -6.68 -18.16
N GLN A 285 3.65 -5.72 -18.29
CA GLN A 285 4.83 -5.59 -17.41
C GLN A 285 4.46 -5.27 -15.95
N GLY A 286 3.34 -4.57 -15.74
CA GLY A 286 2.78 -4.31 -14.43
C GLY A 286 1.29 -4.01 -14.52
N ASN A 287 0.58 -4.29 -13.43
CA ASN A 287 -0.83 -3.91 -13.25
C ASN A 287 -1.05 -3.23 -11.89
N TYR A 288 -0.01 -2.60 -11.32
CA TYR A 288 -0.08 -2.16 -9.94
C TYR A 288 -1.08 -1.04 -9.74
N ALA A 289 -1.80 -1.03 -8.63
CA ALA A 289 -2.64 0.09 -8.20
C ALA A 289 -2.23 0.63 -6.82
N THR A 290 -1.54 -0.19 -6.02
CA THR A 290 -1.08 0.18 -4.69
C THR A 290 0.43 0.00 -4.56
N MET A 291 1.12 1.02 -4.07
CA MET A 291 2.52 0.90 -3.61
C MET A 291 2.51 0.91 -2.08
N VAL A 292 2.97 -0.17 -1.46
CA VAL A 292 3.10 -0.31 0.00
C VAL A 292 4.54 -0.02 0.38
N VAL A 293 4.76 0.97 1.24
CA VAL A 293 6.08 1.49 1.59
C VAL A 293 6.31 1.36 3.09
N SER A 294 7.51 0.97 3.52
CA SER A 294 7.89 0.96 4.94
C SER A 294 9.41 1.08 5.07
N THR A 295 9.89 1.97 5.94
CA THR A 295 11.32 2.23 6.21
C THR A 295 11.49 2.73 7.64
N GLY A 296 12.68 2.57 8.21
CA GLY A 296 13.02 3.06 9.55
C GLY A 296 14.13 2.23 10.21
N GLY A 297 14.16 0.91 9.98
CA GLY A 297 15.10 0.00 10.63
C GLY A 297 16.57 0.26 10.30
N HIS A 298 16.85 0.75 9.09
CA HIS A 298 18.20 1.10 8.64
C HIS A 298 18.59 2.56 8.91
N TRP A 299 17.69 3.39 9.47
CA TRP A 299 17.99 4.76 9.87
C TRP A 299 18.67 4.80 11.23
N THR A 300 19.92 4.32 11.27
CA THR A 300 20.72 4.17 12.48
C THR A 300 21.91 5.13 12.47
N THR A 301 22.45 5.45 13.64
CA THR A 301 23.71 6.22 13.77
C THR A 301 24.93 5.43 13.30
N THR A 302 24.81 4.11 13.11
CA THR A 302 25.88 3.29 12.52
C THR A 302 25.92 3.44 11.01
N LEU A 303 24.76 3.38 10.34
CA LEU A 303 24.69 3.58 8.89
C LEU A 303 24.90 5.05 8.53
N PHE A 304 24.28 5.97 9.27
CA PHE A 304 24.44 7.42 9.15
C PHE A 304 25.56 7.91 10.07
N SER A 305 26.76 7.35 9.94
CA SER A 305 27.90 7.64 10.82
C SER A 305 28.33 9.10 10.84
N GLY A 306 28.07 9.84 9.75
CA GLY A 306 28.33 11.28 9.71
C GLY A 306 27.30 12.13 10.48
N LEU A 307 26.21 11.53 10.96
CA LEU A 307 25.24 12.21 11.84
C LEU A 307 25.41 11.81 13.31
N LYS A 308 26.34 10.89 13.59
CA LYS A 308 26.65 10.38 14.91
C LYS A 308 27.31 11.45 15.77
N ASP A 309 26.73 11.72 16.94
CA ASP A 309 27.32 12.59 17.96
C ASP A 309 27.40 11.87 19.31
N THR A 310 28.59 11.39 19.67
CA THR A 310 28.84 10.67 20.92
C THR A 310 28.67 11.52 22.18
N SER A 311 28.56 12.85 22.05
CA SER A 311 28.27 13.75 23.16
C SER A 311 26.77 13.90 23.44
N MET A 312 25.92 13.48 22.51
CA MET A 312 24.47 13.51 22.62
C MET A 312 23.88 12.19 23.12
N PHE A 313 22.61 12.22 23.52
CA PHE A 313 21.86 11.02 23.86
C PHE A 313 21.88 10.01 22.70
N LYS A 314 22.16 8.74 23.02
CA LYS A 314 22.19 7.61 22.06
C LYS A 314 23.02 7.91 20.80
N ASP A 315 24.20 8.49 21.01
CA ASP A 315 25.14 8.85 19.96
C ASP A 315 24.53 9.79 18.88
N GLY A 316 23.60 10.67 19.27
CA GLY A 316 23.03 11.68 18.37
C GLY A 316 21.95 11.16 17.44
N ILE A 317 21.19 10.14 17.84
CA ILE A 317 20.08 9.59 17.04
C ILE A 317 19.05 10.65 16.60
N GLU A 318 18.87 11.71 17.39
CA GLU A 318 18.02 12.86 17.05
C GLU A 318 18.43 13.54 15.73
N ASN A 319 19.73 13.57 15.40
CA ASN A 319 20.21 14.12 14.13
C ASN A 319 19.72 13.26 12.95
N VAL A 320 19.68 11.93 13.13
CA VAL A 320 19.18 10.98 12.13
C VAL A 320 17.66 11.12 11.99
N VAL A 321 16.92 11.25 13.09
CA VAL A 321 15.47 11.48 13.06
C VAL A 321 15.13 12.81 12.39
N SER A 322 15.89 13.87 12.68
CA SER A 322 15.72 15.19 12.05
C SER A 322 15.92 15.09 10.54
N PHE A 323 17.03 14.49 10.09
CA PHE A 323 17.28 14.32 8.66
C PHE A 323 16.28 13.38 7.99
N PHE A 324 15.81 12.34 8.69
CA PHE A 324 14.75 11.47 8.21
C PHE A 324 13.49 12.26 7.86
N SER A 325 13.05 13.19 8.72
CA SER A 325 11.88 14.02 8.44
C SER A 325 12.05 14.84 7.15
N GLU A 326 13.23 15.40 6.92
CA GLU A 326 13.53 16.18 5.71
C GLU A 326 13.58 15.29 4.47
N ALA A 327 14.19 14.11 4.59
CA ALA A 327 14.24 13.11 3.54
C ALA A 327 12.84 12.61 3.17
N MET A 328 11.96 12.37 4.14
CA MET A 328 10.58 11.93 3.88
C MET A 328 9.73 13.03 3.23
N GLU A 329 9.93 14.30 3.57
CA GLU A 329 9.30 15.43 2.86
C GLU A 329 9.81 15.55 1.41
N ALA A 330 11.10 15.34 1.18
CA ALA A 330 11.66 15.28 -0.18
C ALA A 330 11.11 14.08 -0.98
N TRP A 331 11.04 12.91 -0.35
CA TRP A 331 10.48 11.68 -0.92
C TRP A 331 9.03 11.86 -1.34
N ALA A 332 8.18 12.38 -0.44
CA ALA A 332 6.76 12.54 -0.70
C ALA A 332 6.51 13.51 -1.86
N ARG A 333 7.27 14.61 -1.91
CA ARG A 333 7.26 15.57 -3.01
C ARG A 333 7.62 14.92 -4.35
N GLU A 334 8.71 14.15 -4.37
CA GLU A 334 9.21 13.51 -5.58
C GLU A 334 8.25 12.42 -6.08
N VAL A 335 7.79 11.54 -5.19
CA VAL A 335 6.85 10.47 -5.53
C VAL A 335 5.53 11.04 -6.03
N GLN A 336 4.94 12.04 -5.35
CA GLN A 336 3.70 12.66 -5.82
C GLN A 336 3.89 13.28 -7.22
N ALA A 337 4.99 14.00 -7.46
CA ALA A 337 5.28 14.59 -8.77
C ALA A 337 5.44 13.52 -9.86
N LEU A 338 6.08 12.39 -9.56
CA LEU A 338 6.22 11.26 -10.49
C LEU A 338 4.85 10.60 -10.79
N LEU A 339 3.96 10.48 -9.81
CA LEU A 339 2.61 9.97 -10.00
C LEU A 339 1.77 10.92 -10.86
N ASP A 340 1.82 12.22 -10.58
CA ASP A 340 1.11 13.25 -11.36
C ASP A 340 1.56 13.22 -12.83
N ASN A 341 2.88 13.10 -13.07
CA ASN A 341 3.44 12.99 -14.41
C ASN A 341 2.98 11.72 -15.12
N ALA A 342 2.93 10.59 -14.42
CA ALA A 342 2.45 9.32 -14.98
C ALA A 342 0.95 9.38 -15.33
N GLU A 343 0.12 9.97 -14.47
CA GLU A 343 -1.31 10.17 -14.75
C GLU A 343 -1.52 11.09 -15.96
N GLN A 344 -0.76 12.19 -16.06
CA GLN A 344 -0.81 13.08 -17.21
C GLN A 344 -0.40 12.39 -18.51
N ALA A 345 0.66 11.57 -18.48
CA ALA A 345 1.11 10.80 -19.63
C ALA A 345 0.05 9.76 -20.07
N GLU A 346 -0.56 9.06 -19.11
CA GLU A 346 -1.66 8.12 -19.36
C GLU A 346 -2.85 8.84 -20.00
N TRP A 347 -3.26 9.99 -19.45
CA TRP A 347 -4.33 10.82 -20.00
C TRP A 347 -4.03 11.30 -21.42
N ALA A 348 -2.80 11.76 -21.69
CA ALA A 348 -2.37 12.21 -23.01
C ALA A 348 -2.44 11.07 -24.04
N SER A 349 -2.04 9.85 -23.66
CA SER A 349 -2.10 8.65 -24.52
C SER A 349 -3.52 8.22 -24.87
N ARG A 350 -4.51 8.58 -24.02
CA ARG A 350 -5.94 8.25 -24.16
C ARG A 350 -6.75 9.30 -24.91
N ARG A 351 -6.16 10.41 -25.35
CA ARG A 351 -6.87 11.39 -26.18
C ARG A 351 -7.52 10.68 -27.37
N PRO A 352 -8.82 10.94 -27.65
CA PRO A 352 -9.59 10.13 -28.57
C PRO A 352 -9.03 10.28 -29.98
N LYS A 353 -8.28 9.28 -30.45
CA LYS A 353 -8.26 8.97 -31.87
C LYS A 353 -9.67 8.49 -32.20
N ILE A 354 -10.35 9.21 -33.09
CA ILE A 354 -11.74 8.95 -33.52
C ILE A 354 -11.91 7.44 -33.75
N GLY A 355 -12.84 6.81 -33.03
CA GLY A 355 -13.23 5.41 -33.25
C GLY A 355 -12.71 4.34 -32.27
N ARG A 356 -11.91 4.67 -31.23
CA ARG A 356 -11.56 3.68 -30.19
C ARG A 356 -12.61 3.62 -29.06
N MET A 357 -13.11 2.41 -28.79
CA MET A 357 -13.92 2.11 -27.61
C MET A 357 -13.23 2.60 -26.33
N ARG A 358 -13.99 3.22 -25.42
CA ARG A 358 -13.52 3.60 -24.07
C ARG A 358 -13.06 2.34 -23.35
N GLY A 359 -11.74 2.12 -23.27
CA GLY A 359 -11.17 1.12 -22.37
C GLY A 359 -11.54 1.43 -20.92
N ARG A 360 -11.57 0.39 -20.08
CA ARG A 360 -11.78 0.51 -18.63
C ARG A 360 -10.72 1.47 -18.05
N LYS A 361 -11.15 2.45 -17.25
CA LYS A 361 -10.24 3.36 -16.53
C LYS A 361 -9.39 2.53 -15.58
N MET A 362 -8.07 2.65 -15.65
CA MET A 362 -7.17 2.03 -14.66
C MET A 362 -7.52 2.55 -13.27
N ALA A 363 -7.32 1.71 -12.25
CA ALA A 363 -7.50 2.14 -10.88
C ALA A 363 -6.52 3.30 -10.58
N PRO A 364 -6.95 4.30 -9.78
CA PRO A 364 -6.04 5.33 -9.31
C PRO A 364 -4.84 4.71 -8.60
N LYS A 365 -3.65 5.23 -8.88
CA LYS A 365 -2.41 4.82 -8.21
C LYS A 365 -2.42 5.40 -6.81
N GLN A 366 -2.27 4.57 -5.79
CA GLN A 366 -2.26 5.00 -4.38
C GLN A 366 -1.00 4.47 -3.70
N VAL A 367 -0.42 5.29 -2.84
CA VAL A 367 0.74 4.93 -2.02
C VAL A 367 0.31 4.85 -0.57
N VAL A 368 0.61 3.75 0.09
CA VAL A 368 0.37 3.57 1.52
C VAL A 368 1.71 3.35 2.21
N VAL A 369 2.03 4.23 3.15
CA VAL A 369 3.19 4.12 4.03
C VAL A 369 2.73 3.38 5.28
N ARG A 370 3.15 2.13 5.42
CA ARG A 370 2.94 1.35 6.63
C ARG A 370 3.99 1.77 7.66
N ALA A 371 3.54 2.16 8.85
CA ALA A 371 4.41 2.38 9.99
C ALA A 371 5.41 1.22 10.17
N TYR A 372 6.65 1.58 10.49
CA TYR A 372 7.73 0.63 10.71
C TYR A 372 7.67 0.04 12.12
N LEU A 373 8.36 -1.08 12.35
CA LEU A 373 8.36 -1.78 13.63
C LEU A 373 9.74 -1.80 14.31
N PRO A 374 9.79 -1.61 15.63
CA PRO A 374 10.92 -2.07 16.42
C PRO A 374 10.88 -3.59 16.60
N GLY A 375 12.03 -4.16 16.96
CA GLY A 375 12.07 -5.51 17.52
C GLY A 375 11.68 -5.54 19.00
N HIS A 376 11.52 -6.75 19.55
CA HIS A 376 11.27 -6.98 20.97
C HIS A 376 12.47 -7.64 21.63
N GLU A 377 13.07 -7.01 22.64
CA GLU A 377 14.14 -7.66 23.42
C GLU A 377 13.61 -8.94 24.09
N ASP A 378 14.44 -9.98 24.12
CA ASP A 378 14.11 -11.28 24.74
C ASP A 378 12.77 -11.89 24.23
N CYS A 379 12.41 -11.63 22.98
CA CYS A 379 11.12 -12.01 22.38
C CYS A 379 10.74 -13.49 22.60
N HIS A 380 11.73 -14.40 22.59
CA HIS A 380 11.52 -15.83 22.76
C HIS A 380 11.17 -16.26 24.19
N ASP A 381 11.20 -15.35 25.17
CA ASP A 381 10.74 -15.61 26.54
C ASP A 381 9.22 -15.39 26.68
N HIS A 382 8.58 -14.78 25.68
CA HIS A 382 7.15 -14.50 25.69
C HIS A 382 6.35 -15.63 25.02
N ARG A 383 5.12 -15.85 25.48
CA ARG A 383 4.19 -16.87 24.96
C ARG A 383 2.81 -16.32 24.61
N THR A 384 2.56 -15.05 24.91
CA THR A 384 1.28 -14.38 24.68
C THR A 384 1.51 -12.93 24.26
N PRO A 385 0.54 -12.31 23.56
CA PRO A 385 0.55 -10.89 23.28
C PRO A 385 0.61 -10.05 24.57
N TRP A 386 1.15 -8.85 24.43
CA TRP A 386 1.04 -7.81 25.45
C TRP A 386 -0.28 -7.04 25.31
N THR A 387 -0.72 -6.43 26.40
CA THR A 387 -1.82 -5.44 26.40
C THR A 387 -1.31 -4.01 26.26
N THR A 388 -0.03 -3.78 26.54
CA THR A 388 0.62 -2.47 26.47
C THR A 388 2.06 -2.65 26.01
N TYR A 389 2.47 -1.83 25.04
CA TYR A 389 3.84 -1.82 24.56
C TYR A 389 4.75 -1.13 25.56
N THR A 390 5.91 -1.73 25.81
CA THR A 390 6.98 -1.11 26.60
C THR A 390 8.25 -1.12 25.76
N PRO A 391 8.93 0.02 25.57
CA PRO A 391 10.21 0.07 24.87
C PRO A 391 11.25 -0.87 25.50
N GLY A 392 12.16 -1.37 24.67
CA GLY A 392 13.25 -2.25 25.10
C GLY A 392 14.18 -1.57 26.11
N ARG A 393 14.79 -2.36 26.99
CA ARG A 393 15.73 -1.89 28.00
C ARG A 393 17.00 -1.33 27.35
N TRP A 394 17.51 -2.02 26.34
CA TRP A 394 18.75 -1.66 25.67
C TRP A 394 18.50 -0.71 24.50
N GLY A 395 17.36 -0.87 23.81
CA GLY A 395 17.04 -0.18 22.58
C GLY A 395 18.06 -0.50 21.50
N TRP A 396 18.18 -1.78 21.15
CA TRP A 396 19.13 -2.24 20.12
C TRP A 396 18.95 -1.44 18.83
N TYR A 397 20.08 -1.10 18.19
CA TYR A 397 20.12 -0.25 17.00
C TYR A 397 19.41 1.10 17.26
N ASN A 398 18.22 1.28 16.70
CA ASN A 398 17.34 2.44 16.86
C ASN A 398 15.93 2.06 17.33
N TRP A 399 15.73 0.85 17.86
CA TRP A 399 14.39 0.30 18.13
C TRP A 399 13.53 1.19 19.04
N ASN A 400 14.13 1.83 20.05
CA ASN A 400 13.38 2.73 20.93
C ASN A 400 12.96 4.05 20.25
N GLN A 401 13.51 4.36 19.08
CA GLN A 401 13.22 5.58 18.30
C GLN A 401 12.33 5.31 17.08
N ILE A 402 11.91 4.07 16.81
CA ILE A 402 11.03 3.75 15.67
C ILE A 402 9.71 4.55 15.73
N GLY A 403 9.18 4.80 16.94
CA GLY A 403 8.04 5.69 17.12
C GLY A 403 8.31 7.09 16.58
N ASP A 404 9.47 7.67 16.87
CA ASP A 404 9.85 9.02 16.43
C ASP A 404 9.97 9.10 14.89
N PHE A 405 10.51 8.05 14.25
CA PHE A 405 10.55 7.95 12.79
C PHE A 405 9.14 7.86 12.18
N ASN A 406 8.27 7.03 12.78
CA ASN A 406 6.88 6.90 12.33
C ASN A 406 6.11 8.23 12.47
N ASP A 407 6.26 8.91 13.60
CA ASP A 407 5.63 10.21 13.87
C ASP A 407 6.12 11.29 12.88
N ALA A 408 7.42 11.31 12.58
CA ALA A 408 7.98 12.23 11.59
C ALA A 408 7.40 11.98 10.18
N PHE A 409 7.27 10.73 9.76
CA PHE A 409 6.70 10.41 8.46
C PHE A 409 5.18 10.68 8.41
N GLU A 410 4.46 10.39 9.48
CA GLU A 410 3.04 10.74 9.60
C GLU A 410 2.87 12.25 9.43
N ALA A 411 3.62 13.05 10.18
CA ALA A 411 3.55 14.51 10.14
C ALA A 411 3.79 15.11 8.74
N VAL A 412 4.72 14.55 7.96
CA VAL A 412 4.93 14.93 6.55
C VAL A 412 3.66 14.73 5.71
N LEU A 413 2.96 13.62 5.94
CA LEU A 413 1.81 13.17 5.16
C LEU A 413 0.45 13.64 5.72
N GLU A 414 0.40 14.29 6.88
CA GLU A 414 -0.83 14.86 7.44
C GLU A 414 -1.40 15.99 6.56
N SER A 415 -0.55 16.68 5.83
CA SER A 415 -0.95 17.78 4.96
C SER A 415 -1.62 17.29 3.66
N ARG A 416 -2.51 18.12 3.07
CA ARG A 416 -3.12 17.83 1.76
C ARG A 416 -2.16 17.98 0.57
N LYS A 417 -0.85 18.18 0.80
CA LYS A 417 0.15 18.35 -0.25
C LYS A 417 0.33 17.08 -1.10
N TYR A 418 0.11 15.91 -0.51
CA TYR A 418 0.38 14.60 -1.11
C TYR A 418 -0.91 13.75 -1.12
N PRO A 419 -1.89 14.08 -1.99
CA PRO A 419 -3.23 13.48 -1.94
C PRO A 419 -3.28 11.99 -2.23
N ASP A 420 -2.26 11.42 -2.89
CA ASP A 420 -2.20 10.00 -3.27
C ASP A 420 -1.26 9.19 -2.37
N ILE A 421 -0.73 9.80 -1.31
CA ILE A 421 0.17 9.16 -0.35
C ILE A 421 -0.49 9.18 1.04
N HIS A 422 -0.52 8.03 1.70
CA HIS A 422 -1.25 7.85 2.95
C HIS A 422 -0.40 7.14 4.01
N PHE A 423 -0.21 7.78 5.15
CA PHE A 423 0.39 7.10 6.30
C PHE A 423 -0.64 6.21 7.01
N LEU A 424 -0.24 4.99 7.33
CA LEU A 424 -1.02 3.98 8.04
C LEU A 424 -0.31 3.62 9.36
N PRO A 425 -0.70 4.25 10.49
CA PRO A 425 -0.18 3.91 11.83
C PRO A 425 -0.79 2.59 12.32
N ILE A 426 -0.42 1.48 11.69
CA ILE A 426 -0.96 0.13 11.92
C ILE A 426 0.10 -0.84 12.47
N ASP A 427 1.08 -0.28 13.17
CA ASP A 427 2.19 -0.96 13.84
C ASP A 427 1.78 -1.57 15.19
N ARG A 428 0.79 -1.01 15.89
CA ARG A 428 0.35 -1.50 17.21
C ARG A 428 0.07 -3.01 17.29
N PRO A 429 -0.63 -3.65 16.34
CA PRO A 429 -0.80 -5.10 16.36
C PRO A 429 0.53 -5.83 16.51
N ALA A 430 1.60 -5.38 15.88
CA ALA A 430 2.91 -6.00 15.98
C ALA A 430 3.66 -5.62 17.26
N LEU A 431 3.57 -4.36 17.71
CA LEU A 431 4.15 -3.89 18.98
C LEU A 431 3.65 -4.67 20.21
N LEU A 432 2.53 -5.34 20.07
CA LEU A 432 1.94 -6.15 21.13
C LEU A 432 2.25 -7.64 20.98
N ARG A 433 3.15 -8.03 20.07
CA ARG A 433 3.42 -9.44 19.70
C ARG A 433 4.88 -9.86 19.87
N PRO A 434 5.47 -9.71 21.05
CA PRO A 434 6.80 -10.25 21.32
C PRO A 434 6.85 -11.78 21.16
N ASP A 435 5.73 -12.48 21.39
CA ASP A 435 5.61 -13.93 21.20
C ASP A 435 5.65 -14.35 19.72
N GLY A 436 5.33 -13.42 18.80
CA GLY A 436 5.12 -13.67 17.39
C GLY A 436 6.36 -13.49 16.51
N HIS A 437 7.56 -13.47 17.08
CA HIS A 437 8.79 -13.33 16.29
C HIS A 437 9.24 -14.63 15.61
N SER A 438 9.97 -14.47 14.50
CA SER A 438 10.74 -15.55 13.85
C SER A 438 11.59 -16.28 14.88
N ALA A 439 12.01 -17.52 14.64
CA ALA A 439 12.87 -18.20 15.60
C ALA A 439 14.32 -17.71 15.55
N GLY A 440 14.72 -17.05 14.45
CA GLY A 440 16.09 -16.61 14.19
C GLY A 440 16.50 -15.33 14.92
N ASP A 441 15.55 -14.39 15.07
CA ASP A 441 15.78 -13.09 15.68
C ASP A 441 14.51 -12.51 16.30
N CYS A 442 14.63 -11.32 16.90
CA CYS A 442 13.54 -10.59 17.51
C CYS A 442 13.13 -9.32 16.76
N LEU A 443 13.37 -9.25 15.44
CA LEU A 443 12.89 -8.15 14.59
C LEU A 443 11.77 -8.65 13.67
N HIS A 444 11.99 -9.77 13.00
CA HIS A 444 11.07 -10.30 12.02
C HIS A 444 9.93 -11.04 12.69
N ILE A 445 8.74 -10.92 12.14
CA ILE A 445 7.51 -11.51 12.65
C ILE A 445 7.25 -12.80 11.88
N MET A 446 6.90 -13.86 12.60
CA MET A 446 6.53 -15.11 11.93
C MET A 446 5.21 -14.95 11.18
N SER A 447 5.12 -15.51 9.98
CA SER A 447 3.83 -15.59 9.28
C SER A 447 2.88 -16.52 10.04
N GLY A 448 1.58 -16.22 10.00
CA GLY A 448 0.55 -16.96 10.72
C GLY A 448 0.38 -16.55 12.19
N ALA A 449 1.23 -15.67 12.73
CA ALA A 449 0.96 -15.01 14.01
C ALA A 449 -0.25 -14.06 13.92
N GLY A 450 -0.66 -13.64 12.72
CA GLY A 450 -1.81 -12.76 12.49
C GLY A 450 -1.45 -11.27 12.31
N VAL A 451 -0.19 -10.89 12.56
CA VAL A 451 0.30 -9.51 12.40
C VAL A 451 0.43 -9.15 10.92
N LEU A 452 1.22 -9.93 10.17
CA LEU A 452 1.48 -9.71 8.75
C LEU A 452 0.20 -9.89 7.93
N GLU A 453 -0.62 -10.86 8.33
CA GLU A 453 -1.93 -11.11 7.73
C GLU A 453 -2.90 -9.96 8.03
N GLY A 454 -2.84 -9.40 9.24
CA GLY A 454 -3.58 -8.20 9.64
C GLY A 454 -3.20 -6.97 8.82
N TRP A 455 -1.91 -6.78 8.53
CA TRP A 455 -1.46 -5.71 7.63
C TRP A 455 -2.03 -5.87 6.23
N THR A 456 -1.96 -7.08 5.66
CA THR A 456 -2.57 -7.38 4.37
C THR A 456 -4.07 -7.07 4.38
N GLN A 457 -4.80 -7.58 5.38
CA GLN A 457 -6.23 -7.36 5.52
C GLN A 457 -6.56 -5.87 5.58
N TYR A 458 -5.86 -5.12 6.42
CA TYR A 458 -6.17 -3.72 6.64
C TYR A 458 -5.74 -2.82 5.47
N ILE A 459 -4.58 -3.06 4.86
CA ILE A 459 -4.17 -2.32 3.65
C ILE A 459 -5.18 -2.56 2.53
N TRP A 460 -5.60 -3.82 2.32
CA TRP A 460 -6.62 -4.15 1.33
C TRP A 460 -7.95 -3.46 1.62
N HIS A 461 -8.43 -3.51 2.87
CA HIS A 461 -9.61 -2.78 3.32
C HIS A 461 -9.47 -1.27 3.04
N TYR A 462 -8.35 -0.67 3.44
CA TYR A 462 -8.11 0.75 3.30
C TYR A 462 -8.18 1.21 1.84
N VAL A 463 -7.47 0.52 0.93
CA VAL A 463 -7.43 0.94 -0.48
C VAL A 463 -8.72 0.64 -1.24
N THR A 464 -9.51 -0.36 -0.82
CA THR A 464 -10.76 -0.74 -1.50
C THR A 464 -12.03 -0.13 -0.90
N VAL A 465 -11.99 0.27 0.38
CA VAL A 465 -13.16 0.77 1.13
C VAL A 465 -12.95 2.19 1.61
N GLU A 466 -11.86 2.45 2.34
CA GLU A 466 -11.66 3.72 3.04
C GLU A 466 -11.31 4.86 2.07
N ILE A 467 -10.38 4.64 1.12
CA ILE A 467 -10.02 5.66 0.11
C ILE A 467 -11.22 6.04 -0.77
N PRO A 468 -11.95 5.08 -1.40
CA PRO A 468 -13.13 5.42 -2.21
C PRO A 468 -14.28 6.03 -1.40
N GLY A 469 -14.36 5.70 -0.10
CA GLY A 469 -15.37 6.20 0.82
C GLY A 469 -15.11 7.62 1.35
N ARG A 470 -13.90 8.17 1.16
CA ARG A 470 -13.59 9.56 1.51
C ARG A 470 -14.34 10.52 0.60
N ILE A 471 -15.16 11.38 1.21
CA ILE A 471 -15.73 12.52 0.51
C ILE A 471 -14.57 13.50 0.24
N ARG A 472 -14.19 13.64 -1.03
CA ARG A 472 -13.19 14.62 -1.48
C ARG A 472 -13.74 16.04 -1.46
#